data_AF-A0A7S4L299-F1
#
_entry.id   AF-A0A7S4L299-F1
#
_cell.length_a   1.000
_cell.length_b   1.000
_cell.length_c   1.000
_cell.angle_alpha   90.00
_cell.angle_beta   90.00
_cell.angle_gamma   90.00
#
_symmetry.space_group_name_H-M   'P 1'
#
loop_
_entity.id
_entity.type
_entity.pdbx_description
1 polymer ?
#
loop_
_entity_poly.entity_id
_entity_poly.type
_entity_poly.pdbx_seq_one_letter_code
_entity_poly.pdbx_strand_id
1 'polypeptide(L)'
;FLLFFFSSSSSSSSSHPELGERIGLACGLAGTVFSTPENLSEKFILYFGNGVTKTLNGWGKTLLQRTGKRETSAQEAMSLTDPTNSLLGYWTDNGAYYYYQTVPETNYAETMEILSDYHNSLGLPVGYYQLDSWWYYQTQKINGNCTLWSCGGGVTDWSPRPDVFPNGISPVQQKIGKPLVTHNRYWSTQNVYEDDYDFHNGFYEALPTDDNFWPFLLSTAKGWGVHTYEQDWLVTQYREMGYTQASYTAATKWVTDMDSAARELNMTIQYCMPLPQFWLMSTELTAVTQSRVTGDYLFGPNNFDIGKTSVLVWSLGLFPFKDVFWSKGEQPGNPWGIVEENPRMNAIISSLSSGPVGFGDGIGFTNISLIHSLCTKSGVLVRPDHPAFPIEKDYGSSPPTGGQIWTTTVSMAINGLSTTWGYLFSLSIQEDYNVTMTDLDLTQPSYQQNYVVVEYDDTNIFSPYLLTPTNSFTIPSSPAPGVVNGKQYWHYYTVYPLLPLSNWTFLGETNKILNLSVNRVTSQGITDSQTGFCVEMKGEEGEMLLLGAWPPQDGEGEEELIEVKCMVGESSMVELCCDSGGTCSCEN
;
A
#
# COMPACT_ATOMS: atom_id res chain seq x y z
N PHE A 1 2.16 -0.05 -27.95
CA PHE A 1 3.11 -1.12 -27.60
C PHE A 1 4.07 -0.57 -26.57
N LEU A 2 4.07 -1.14 -25.37
CA LEU A 2 5.06 -0.81 -24.34
C LEU A 2 6.03 -1.96 -24.17
N LEU A 3 7.20 -1.62 -23.66
CA LEU A 3 8.39 -2.43 -23.71
C LEU A 3 9.03 -2.45 -22.33
N PHE A 4 9.09 -3.62 -21.71
CA PHE A 4 9.65 -3.80 -20.35
C PHE A 4 10.81 -4.78 -20.38
N PHE A 5 11.87 -4.48 -19.62
CA PHE A 5 13.12 -5.25 -19.58
C PHE A 5 13.33 -5.93 -18.25
N PHE A 6 13.90 -7.12 -18.34
CA PHE A 6 14.41 -7.84 -17.18
C PHE A 6 15.78 -8.43 -17.48
N SER A 7 16.67 -8.31 -16.51
CA SER A 7 17.80 -9.19 -16.29
C SER A 7 17.80 -9.55 -14.80
N SER A 8 18.28 -10.74 -14.47
CA SER A 8 18.39 -11.23 -13.08
C SER A 8 19.51 -10.55 -12.28
N SER A 9 20.02 -9.41 -12.75
CA SER A 9 21.05 -8.63 -12.09
C SER A 9 20.54 -7.23 -11.79
N SER A 10 20.82 -6.75 -10.58
CA SER A 10 20.60 -5.36 -10.16
C SER A 10 21.35 -4.34 -11.02
N SER A 11 22.31 -4.82 -11.83
CA SER A 11 23.26 -4.01 -12.57
C SER A 11 22.93 -3.95 -14.07
N SER A 12 21.74 -4.35 -14.50
CA SER A 12 21.35 -4.28 -15.92
C SER A 12 20.66 -2.95 -16.27
N SER A 13 20.89 -2.47 -17.49
CA SER A 13 20.34 -1.23 -18.03
C SER A 13 19.74 -1.44 -19.42
N SER A 14 18.75 -0.63 -19.76
CA SER A 14 18.20 -0.52 -21.12
C SER A 14 18.42 0.90 -21.61
N SER A 15 18.89 1.06 -22.85
CA SER A 15 19.00 2.38 -23.49
C SER A 15 18.20 2.43 -24.79
N HIS A 16 17.69 3.62 -25.10
CA HIS A 16 17.10 3.97 -26.39
C HIS A 16 18.13 4.77 -27.21
N PRO A 17 19.05 4.12 -27.94
CA PRO A 17 19.88 4.85 -28.89
C PRO A 17 19.04 5.20 -30.13
N GLU A 18 18.75 6.50 -30.33
CA GLU A 18 18.36 6.99 -31.65
C GLU A 18 19.60 6.97 -32.57
N LEU A 19 19.72 5.94 -33.39
CA LEU A 19 20.70 5.86 -34.47
C LEU A 19 19.96 6.01 -35.82
N GLY A 20 19.51 7.22 -36.15
CA GLY A 20 18.81 7.53 -37.40
C GLY A 20 17.34 7.08 -37.43
N GLU A 21 16.82 6.68 -38.61
CA GLU A 21 15.41 6.26 -38.83
C GLU A 21 15.03 4.89 -38.21
N ARG A 22 15.92 4.24 -37.45
CA ARG A 22 15.65 2.95 -36.82
C ARG A 22 15.52 3.11 -35.31
N ILE A 23 14.34 2.81 -34.79
CA ILE A 23 14.12 2.60 -33.36
C ILE A 23 14.77 1.26 -33.00
N GLY A 24 16.03 1.33 -32.55
CA GLY A 24 16.78 0.19 -32.05
C GLY A 24 16.60 0.04 -30.55
N LEU A 25 16.60 -1.20 -30.09
CA LEU A 25 16.55 -1.51 -28.68
C LEU A 25 17.86 -2.15 -28.25
N ALA A 26 18.50 -1.61 -27.20
CA ALA A 26 19.71 -2.17 -26.63
C ALA A 26 19.49 -2.52 -25.15
N CYS A 27 19.80 -3.78 -24.81
CA CYS A 27 19.80 -4.30 -23.45
C CYS A 27 21.21 -4.75 -23.10
N GLY A 28 21.64 -4.50 -21.87
CA GLY A 28 22.94 -4.96 -21.40
C GLY A 28 23.19 -4.52 -19.96
N LEU A 29 24.45 -4.57 -19.55
CA LEU A 29 24.86 -4.10 -18.24
C LEU A 29 24.84 -2.58 -18.17
N ALA A 30 24.63 -2.04 -16.98
CA ALA A 30 24.83 -0.63 -16.68
C ALA A 30 26.28 -0.26 -17.01
N GLY A 31 26.48 0.90 -17.64
CA GLY A 31 27.81 1.38 -18.02
C GLY A 31 28.76 1.64 -16.83
N THR A 32 28.24 1.56 -15.61
CA THR A 32 29.02 1.63 -14.37
C THR A 32 29.68 0.30 -14.00
N VAL A 33 29.24 -0.84 -14.55
CA VAL A 33 29.81 -2.16 -14.26
C VAL A 33 31.14 -2.32 -15.00
N PHE A 34 32.24 -2.46 -14.25
CA PHE A 34 33.59 -2.53 -14.84
C PHE A 34 34.14 -3.94 -15.01
N SER A 35 33.51 -4.94 -14.39
CA SER A 35 33.92 -6.34 -14.55
C SER A 35 32.72 -7.29 -14.39
N THR A 36 32.80 -8.43 -15.07
CA THR A 36 31.80 -9.48 -15.04
C THR A 36 32.46 -10.83 -14.75
N PRO A 37 31.73 -11.80 -14.18
CA PRO A 37 32.22 -13.17 -14.07
C PRO A 37 32.57 -13.76 -15.43
N GLU A 38 33.56 -14.65 -15.47
CA GLU A 38 33.87 -15.41 -16.70
C GLU A 38 32.62 -16.18 -17.17
N ASN A 39 32.39 -16.19 -18.48
CA ASN A 39 31.25 -16.86 -19.13
C ASN A 39 29.87 -16.34 -18.70
N LEU A 40 29.76 -15.07 -18.29
CA LEU A 40 28.46 -14.44 -18.02
C LEU A 40 27.50 -14.57 -19.21
N SER A 41 26.27 -15.02 -18.93
CA SER A 41 25.17 -15.06 -19.89
C SER A 41 23.94 -14.39 -19.27
N GLU A 42 23.43 -13.36 -19.94
CA GLU A 42 22.19 -12.69 -19.55
C GLU A 42 21.02 -13.12 -20.44
N LYS A 43 19.82 -13.17 -19.86
CA LYS A 43 18.58 -13.49 -20.57
C LYS A 43 17.58 -12.39 -20.35
N PHE A 44 17.13 -11.80 -21.45
CA PHE A 44 16.12 -10.75 -21.43
C PHE A 44 14.74 -11.32 -21.77
N ILE A 45 13.72 -10.81 -21.10
CA ILE A 45 12.32 -11.04 -21.48
C ILE A 45 11.83 -9.81 -22.21
N LEU A 46 11.24 -10.07 -23.38
CA LEU A 46 10.58 -9.07 -24.20
C LEU A 46 9.08 -9.37 -24.16
N TYR A 47 8.29 -8.46 -23.59
CA TYR A 47 6.85 -8.66 -23.39
C TYR A 47 6.06 -7.55 -24.08
N PHE A 48 4.99 -7.93 -24.79
CA PHE A 48 4.14 -6.99 -25.52
C PHE A 48 2.67 -7.27 -25.24
N GLY A 49 1.89 -6.20 -25.14
CA GLY A 49 0.44 -6.26 -24.99
C GLY A 49 -0.23 -4.94 -25.37
N ASN A 50 -1.55 -4.93 -25.19
CA ASN A 50 -2.39 -3.74 -25.33
C ASN A 50 -2.77 -3.25 -23.93
N GLY A 51 -2.59 -1.95 -23.70
CA GLY A 51 -2.74 -1.31 -22.39
C GLY A 51 -1.49 -1.43 -21.52
N VAL A 52 -1.10 -0.36 -20.83
CA VAL A 52 0.07 -0.32 -19.94
C VAL A 52 -0.11 -1.25 -18.77
N THR A 53 -1.23 -1.12 -18.05
CA THR A 53 -1.48 -1.84 -16.80
C THR A 53 -1.55 -3.34 -17.06
N LYS A 54 -2.32 -3.74 -18.08
CA LYS A 54 -2.42 -5.14 -18.50
C LYS A 54 -1.09 -5.73 -18.98
N THR A 55 -0.29 -4.93 -19.69
CA THR A 55 1.02 -5.39 -20.19
C THR A 55 2.02 -5.54 -19.04
N LEU A 56 2.06 -4.58 -18.10
CA LEU A 56 2.92 -4.65 -16.91
C LEU A 56 2.57 -5.84 -16.02
N ASN A 57 1.28 -6.03 -15.71
CA ASN A 57 0.83 -7.18 -14.93
C ASN A 57 1.17 -8.51 -15.61
N GLY A 58 0.95 -8.65 -16.92
CA GLY A 58 1.33 -9.85 -17.65
C GLY A 58 2.84 -10.10 -17.70
N TRP A 59 3.64 -9.04 -17.79
CA TRP A 59 5.10 -9.13 -17.71
C TRP A 59 5.57 -9.54 -16.31
N GLY A 60 5.07 -8.87 -15.27
CA GLY A 60 5.39 -9.18 -13.88
C GLY A 60 5.01 -10.62 -13.51
N LYS A 61 3.81 -11.08 -13.90
CA LYS A 61 3.39 -12.49 -13.82
C LYS A 61 4.39 -13.45 -14.45
N THR A 62 4.91 -13.12 -15.63
CA THR A 62 5.90 -13.94 -16.33
C THR A 62 7.20 -14.02 -15.54
N LEU A 63 7.64 -12.92 -14.91
CA LEU A 63 8.82 -12.88 -14.05
C LEU A 63 8.62 -13.74 -12.81
N LEU A 64 7.53 -13.52 -12.09
CA LEU A 64 7.14 -14.26 -10.89
C LEU A 64 7.06 -15.78 -11.14
N GLN A 65 6.45 -16.20 -12.25
CA GLN A 65 6.42 -17.61 -12.65
C GLN A 65 7.82 -18.17 -12.92
N ARG A 66 8.70 -17.38 -13.53
CA ARG A 66 10.07 -17.80 -13.87
C ARG A 66 10.95 -17.94 -12.62
N THR A 67 10.81 -17.06 -11.65
CA THR A 67 11.59 -17.07 -10.40
C THR A 67 11.00 -18.03 -9.36
N GLY A 68 9.75 -18.48 -9.56
CA GLY A 68 9.04 -19.37 -8.65
C GLY A 68 8.33 -18.65 -7.49
N LYS A 69 8.38 -17.32 -7.45
CA LYS A 69 7.58 -16.49 -6.53
C LYS A 69 6.14 -16.45 -7.06
N ARG A 70 5.24 -17.27 -6.51
CA ARG A 70 3.86 -17.43 -7.06
C ARG A 70 3.00 -16.18 -6.80
N GLU A 71 2.35 -15.67 -7.85
CA GLU A 71 1.60 -14.39 -7.88
C GLU A 71 0.43 -14.31 -6.87
N THR A 72 -0.62 -15.12 -7.00
CA THR A 72 -1.89 -14.90 -6.26
C THR A 72 -1.94 -15.58 -4.90
N SER A 73 -1.55 -16.86 -4.81
CA SER A 73 -1.54 -17.57 -3.53
C SER A 73 -0.50 -17.00 -2.57
N ALA A 74 0.58 -16.38 -3.06
CA ALA A 74 1.57 -15.75 -2.19
C ALA A 74 1.14 -14.35 -1.77
N GLN A 75 0.53 -13.52 -2.61
CA GLN A 75 -0.02 -12.23 -2.15
C GLN A 75 -1.14 -12.44 -1.13
N GLU A 76 -2.07 -13.36 -1.40
CA GLU A 76 -3.10 -13.77 -0.44
C GLU A 76 -2.47 -14.36 0.83
N ALA A 77 -1.56 -15.33 0.73
CA ALA A 77 -0.88 -15.89 1.91
C ALA A 77 -0.05 -14.85 2.67
N MET A 78 0.69 -13.98 1.98
CA MET A 78 1.51 -12.92 2.58
C MET A 78 0.63 -11.92 3.32
N SER A 79 -0.50 -11.55 2.76
CA SER A 79 -1.49 -10.75 3.48
C SER A 79 -2.30 -11.49 4.54
N LEU A 80 -2.07 -12.79 4.75
CA LEU A 80 -2.59 -13.53 5.90
C LEU A 80 -1.49 -13.76 6.95
N THR A 81 -0.22 -13.72 6.56
CA THR A 81 0.92 -14.03 7.44
C THR A 81 1.74 -12.81 7.87
N ASP A 82 1.71 -11.72 7.10
CA ASP A 82 2.41 -10.47 7.37
C ASP A 82 1.44 -9.45 8.01
N PRO A 83 1.56 -9.14 9.32
CA PRO A 83 0.71 -8.19 10.01
C PRO A 83 0.65 -6.82 9.34
N THR A 84 1.73 -6.39 8.67
CA THR A 84 1.79 -5.05 8.07
C THR A 84 0.90 -4.90 6.85
N ASN A 85 0.65 -5.99 6.11
CA ASN A 85 -0.20 -6.03 4.92
C ASN A 85 -1.65 -6.44 5.22
N SER A 86 -1.97 -6.72 6.48
CA SER A 86 -3.21 -7.38 6.86
C SER A 86 -3.95 -6.68 7.98
N LEU A 87 -3.24 -6.00 8.87
CA LEU A 87 -3.80 -5.32 10.03
C LEU A 87 -3.54 -3.81 9.97
N LEU A 88 -4.37 -3.05 10.68
CA LEU A 88 -4.15 -1.63 10.93
C LEU A 88 -2.85 -1.41 11.74
N GLY A 89 -1.98 -0.52 11.26
CA GLY A 89 -0.74 -0.16 11.93
C GLY A 89 -0.76 1.22 12.57
N TYR A 90 0.13 1.43 13.54
CA TYR A 90 0.50 2.75 14.04
C TYR A 90 1.98 3.02 13.78
N TRP A 91 2.30 4.19 13.23
CA TRP A 91 3.64 4.53 12.77
C TRP A 91 4.18 5.79 13.44
N THR A 92 5.50 5.81 13.67
CA THR A 92 6.25 6.95 14.23
C THR A 92 7.27 7.49 13.22
N ASP A 93 6.99 7.25 11.94
CA ASP A 93 7.78 7.58 10.75
C ASP A 93 7.79 9.09 10.46
N ASN A 94 8.64 9.53 9.53
CA ASN A 94 8.73 10.92 9.09
C ASN A 94 7.35 11.45 8.68
N GLY A 95 6.98 12.61 9.23
CA GLY A 95 5.62 13.16 9.11
C GLY A 95 4.64 12.72 10.20
N ALA A 96 4.88 11.66 10.97
CA ALA A 96 4.05 11.31 12.13
C ALA A 96 4.18 12.35 13.27
N TYR A 97 3.22 12.35 14.20
CA TYR A 97 3.24 13.24 15.37
C TYR A 97 4.41 12.93 16.32
N TYR A 98 4.73 11.66 16.52
CA TYR A 98 5.83 11.23 17.41
C TYR A 98 7.11 10.86 16.63
N TYR A 99 7.42 11.60 15.56
CA TYR A 99 8.71 11.48 14.88
C TYR A 99 9.78 12.34 15.58
N TYR A 100 10.84 11.71 16.10
CA TYR A 100 11.85 12.39 16.94
C TYR A 100 11.25 13.22 18.09
N GLN A 101 10.08 12.82 18.59
CA GLN A 101 9.32 13.49 19.64
C GLN A 101 8.63 12.45 20.53
N THR A 102 8.55 12.73 21.83
CA THR A 102 7.89 11.89 22.83
C THR A 102 6.67 12.58 23.42
N VAL A 103 5.86 11.81 24.15
CA VAL A 103 4.95 12.41 25.13
C VAL A 103 5.80 13.26 26.11
N PRO A 104 5.35 14.45 26.52
CA PRO A 104 6.15 15.31 27.40
C PRO A 104 6.61 14.57 28.67
N GLU A 105 7.87 14.79 29.03
CA GLU A 105 8.52 14.18 30.20
C GLU A 105 8.66 12.64 30.16
N THR A 106 8.49 12.03 28.98
CA THR A 106 8.72 10.59 28.79
C THR A 106 9.81 10.32 27.76
N ASN A 107 10.31 9.09 27.77
CA ASN A 107 11.15 8.56 26.68
C ASN A 107 10.30 7.89 25.59
N TYR A 108 10.96 7.30 24.58
CA TYR A 108 10.29 6.67 23.45
C TYR A 108 9.60 5.37 23.85
N ALA A 109 10.26 4.53 24.68
CA ALA A 109 9.66 3.32 25.23
C ALA A 109 8.32 3.62 25.94
N GLU A 110 8.32 4.58 26.86
CA GLU A 110 7.13 5.02 27.58
C GLU A 110 6.07 5.61 26.63
N THR A 111 6.48 6.38 25.62
CA THR A 111 5.56 6.92 24.60
C THR A 111 4.82 5.80 23.88
N MET A 112 5.51 4.73 23.48
CA MET A 112 4.90 3.59 22.80
C MET A 112 3.91 2.82 23.69
N GLU A 113 4.22 2.67 24.98
CA GLU A 113 3.30 2.06 25.95
C GLU A 113 2.04 2.92 26.14
N ILE A 114 2.20 4.24 26.31
CA ILE A 114 1.09 5.18 26.45
C ILE A 114 0.22 5.18 25.19
N LEU A 115 0.82 5.16 24.00
CA LEU A 115 0.10 5.07 22.73
C LEU A 115 -0.71 3.79 22.64
N SER A 116 -0.13 2.66 23.03
CA SER A 116 -0.84 1.38 23.08
C SER A 116 -2.04 1.44 24.03
N ASP A 117 -1.86 1.94 25.24
CA ASP A 117 -2.94 2.09 26.21
C ASP A 117 -4.01 3.08 25.72
N TYR A 118 -3.61 4.17 25.05
CA TYR A 118 -4.50 5.14 24.43
C TYR A 118 -5.34 4.51 23.31
N HIS A 119 -4.74 3.82 22.34
CA HIS A 119 -5.49 3.15 21.27
C HIS A 119 -6.46 2.10 21.82
N ASN A 120 -6.03 1.31 22.81
CA ASN A 120 -6.90 0.36 23.50
C ASN A 120 -8.09 1.06 24.18
N SER A 121 -7.86 2.22 24.81
CA SER A 121 -8.93 3.00 25.45
C SER A 121 -9.96 3.55 24.46
N LEU A 122 -9.56 3.76 23.20
CA LEU A 122 -10.43 4.18 22.11
C LEU A 122 -11.14 3.01 21.42
N GLY A 123 -10.81 1.76 21.77
CA GLY A 123 -11.29 0.58 21.06
C GLY A 123 -10.71 0.44 19.65
N LEU A 124 -9.57 1.09 19.36
CA LEU A 124 -8.91 0.99 18.07
C LEU A 124 -8.11 -0.31 17.95
N PRO A 125 -8.37 -1.14 16.93
CA PRO A 125 -7.74 -2.45 16.80
C PRO A 125 -6.36 -2.34 16.13
N VAL A 126 -5.41 -1.65 16.75
CA VAL A 126 -4.04 -1.55 16.23
C VAL A 126 -3.36 -2.92 16.32
N GLY A 127 -2.96 -3.45 15.16
CA GLY A 127 -2.37 -4.77 14.99
C GLY A 127 -0.86 -4.82 15.16
N TYR A 128 -0.16 -3.72 14.86
CA TYR A 128 1.30 -3.60 15.00
C TYR A 128 1.73 -2.15 15.20
N TYR A 129 2.97 -1.97 15.67
CA TYR A 129 3.59 -0.66 15.88
C TYR A 129 4.93 -0.56 15.17
N GLN A 130 5.23 0.59 14.57
CA GLN A 130 6.52 0.86 13.95
C GLN A 130 7.41 1.74 14.84
N LEU A 131 8.70 1.39 14.89
CA LEU A 131 9.78 2.15 15.51
C LEU A 131 10.69 2.74 14.44
N ASP A 132 10.65 4.06 14.28
CA ASP A 132 11.39 4.76 13.23
C ASP A 132 12.87 5.02 13.58
N SER A 133 13.60 5.64 12.67
CA SER A 133 15.03 5.96 12.65
C SER A 133 15.61 6.70 13.86
N TRP A 134 14.97 6.76 15.03
CA TRP A 134 15.50 7.46 16.19
C TRP A 134 15.60 6.59 17.45
N TRP A 135 15.46 5.27 17.33
CA TRP A 135 15.72 4.32 18.43
C TRP A 135 17.15 3.76 18.48
N TYR A 136 17.97 3.94 17.43
CA TYR A 136 19.35 3.43 17.31
C TYR A 136 20.39 4.53 17.07
N TYR A 137 21.68 4.19 17.07
CA TYR A 137 22.78 5.16 16.91
C TYR A 137 23.11 5.44 15.45
N GLN A 138 23.40 6.71 15.16
CA GLN A 138 23.67 7.22 13.82
C GLN A 138 24.85 8.17 13.84
N THR A 139 25.52 8.30 12.70
CA THR A 139 26.45 9.41 12.50
C THR A 139 25.69 10.74 12.55
N GLN A 140 26.37 11.78 13.02
CA GLN A 140 25.82 13.13 12.97
C GLN A 140 25.57 13.53 11.51
N LYS A 141 24.57 14.41 11.31
CA LYS A 141 24.33 15.02 10.00
C LYS A 141 25.63 15.62 9.46
N ILE A 142 25.95 15.24 8.23
CA ILE A 142 27.20 15.63 7.59
C ILE A 142 26.97 17.00 6.95
N ASN A 143 27.75 18.00 7.37
CA ASN A 143 27.79 19.31 6.74
C ASN A 143 28.90 19.31 5.67
N GLY A 144 28.57 19.58 4.40
CA GLY A 144 29.57 19.73 3.32
C GLY A 144 29.31 18.85 2.10
N ASN A 145 30.36 18.24 1.55
CA ASN A 145 30.32 17.49 0.29
C ASN A 145 29.75 16.07 0.48
N CYS A 146 28.45 15.99 0.76
CA CYS A 146 27.61 14.79 0.69
C CYS A 146 26.46 15.08 -0.29
N THR A 147 25.84 14.04 -0.85
CA THR A 147 24.60 14.24 -1.60
C THR A 147 23.48 14.51 -0.59
N LEU A 148 22.40 15.21 -1.01
CA LEU A 148 21.30 15.59 -0.12
C LEU A 148 20.79 14.45 0.77
N TRP A 149 20.87 13.20 0.27
CA TRP A 149 20.41 12.01 0.97
C TRP A 149 21.44 11.46 1.97
N SER A 150 22.73 11.35 1.63
CA SER A 150 23.76 10.85 2.57
C SER A 150 24.07 11.83 3.71
N CYS A 151 23.70 13.10 3.56
CA CYS A 151 23.92 14.10 4.61
C CYS A 151 23.12 13.86 5.90
N GLY A 152 22.10 13.01 5.89
CA GLY A 152 21.25 12.80 7.07
C GLY A 152 21.81 11.81 8.12
N GLY A 153 22.92 11.13 7.83
CA GLY A 153 23.63 10.24 8.77
C GLY A 153 23.17 8.77 8.69
N GLY A 154 24.15 7.87 8.68
CA GLY A 154 23.98 6.42 8.55
C GLY A 154 24.11 5.70 9.88
N VAL A 155 23.74 4.42 9.89
CA VAL A 155 23.72 3.58 11.10
C VAL A 155 25.14 3.29 11.57
N THR A 156 25.42 3.59 12.83
CA THR A 156 26.71 3.22 13.47
C THR A 156 26.55 2.02 14.40
N ASP A 157 25.44 1.97 15.12
CA ASP A 157 25.09 0.84 15.98
C ASP A 157 23.56 0.71 15.96
N TRP A 158 23.10 -0.45 15.54
CA TRP A 158 21.67 -0.78 15.42
C TRP A 158 21.11 -1.42 16.71
N SER A 159 21.68 -1.05 17.86
CA SER A 159 21.19 -1.39 19.18
C SER A 159 20.26 -0.29 19.75
N PRO A 160 19.29 -0.65 20.61
CA PRO A 160 18.43 0.33 21.24
C PRO A 160 19.22 1.27 22.15
N ARG A 161 19.11 2.58 21.90
CA ARG A 161 19.81 3.55 22.73
C ARG A 161 19.18 3.66 24.12
N PRO A 162 19.96 3.60 25.22
CA PRO A 162 19.42 3.65 26.58
C PRO A 162 18.70 4.95 26.97
N ASP A 163 18.92 6.06 26.26
CA ASP A 163 18.22 7.33 26.49
C ASP A 163 16.74 7.29 26.05
N VAL A 164 16.43 6.46 25.05
CA VAL A 164 15.06 6.32 24.50
C VAL A 164 14.42 4.97 24.84
N PHE A 165 15.22 3.92 25.00
CA PHE A 165 14.81 2.57 25.43
C PHE A 165 15.70 2.09 26.58
N PRO A 166 15.52 2.60 27.81
CA PRO A 166 16.42 2.34 28.95
C PRO A 166 16.53 0.86 29.34
N ASN A 167 15.51 0.06 29.03
CA ASN A 167 15.46 -1.38 29.31
C ASN A 167 15.49 -2.23 28.02
N GLY A 168 15.87 -1.64 26.88
CA GLY A 168 15.77 -2.27 25.56
C GLY A 168 14.34 -2.33 25.00
N ILE A 169 14.18 -2.94 23.83
CA ILE A 169 12.90 -3.00 23.10
C ILE A 169 11.99 -4.14 23.61
N SER A 170 12.55 -5.29 23.99
CA SER A 170 11.75 -6.47 24.38
C SER A 170 10.73 -6.19 25.50
N PRO A 171 11.04 -5.45 26.58
CA PRO A 171 10.02 -5.15 27.62
C PRO A 171 8.85 -4.33 27.08
N VAL A 172 9.12 -3.35 26.20
CA VAL A 172 8.09 -2.53 25.56
C VAL A 172 7.21 -3.40 24.66
N GLN A 173 7.82 -4.27 23.85
CA GLN A 173 7.09 -5.20 23.00
C GLN A 173 6.21 -6.16 23.83
N GLN A 174 6.70 -6.67 24.96
CA GLN A 174 5.93 -7.53 25.87
C GLN A 174 4.75 -6.79 26.50
N LYS A 175 4.93 -5.50 26.84
CA LYS A 175 3.89 -4.65 27.40
C LYS A 175 2.80 -4.32 26.36
N ILE A 176 3.19 -3.99 25.13
CA ILE A 176 2.27 -3.70 24.02
C ILE A 176 1.59 -4.98 23.52
N GLY A 177 2.31 -6.10 23.50
CA GLY A 177 1.80 -7.40 23.07
C GLY A 177 1.51 -7.51 21.57
N LYS A 178 2.12 -6.64 20.75
CA LYS A 178 1.94 -6.62 19.29
C LYS A 178 3.28 -6.77 18.55
N PRO A 179 3.28 -7.25 17.30
CA PRO A 179 4.45 -7.24 16.44
C PRO A 179 5.02 -5.83 16.23
N LEU A 180 6.33 -5.75 16.06
CA LEU A 180 7.03 -4.50 15.74
C LEU A 180 7.52 -4.48 14.29
N VAL A 181 7.49 -3.28 13.71
CA VAL A 181 8.24 -2.92 12.49
C VAL A 181 9.41 -2.05 12.92
N THR A 182 10.62 -2.30 12.43
CA THR A 182 11.79 -1.48 12.80
C THR A 182 12.52 -0.96 11.58
N HIS A 183 12.75 0.35 11.60
CA HIS A 183 13.47 1.09 10.57
C HIS A 183 14.99 0.83 10.60
N ASN A 184 15.64 0.81 9.42
CA ASN A 184 17.09 0.93 9.26
C ASN A 184 17.46 1.88 8.10
N ARG A 185 18.51 2.69 8.27
CA ARG A 185 19.07 3.53 7.19
C ARG A 185 20.14 2.75 6.40
N TYR A 186 20.91 3.46 5.57
CA TYR A 186 22.20 2.96 5.10
C TYR A 186 23.18 2.76 6.27
N TRP A 187 24.13 1.84 6.12
CA TRP A 187 25.19 1.57 7.10
C TRP A 187 26.33 2.58 6.95
N SER A 188 26.83 3.14 8.04
CA SER A 188 27.96 4.07 8.01
C SER A 188 29.31 3.35 8.01
N THR A 189 30.35 3.93 7.42
CA THR A 189 31.76 3.51 7.61
C THR A 189 32.29 3.66 9.05
N GLN A 190 31.48 4.21 9.96
CA GLN A 190 31.74 4.29 11.40
C GLN A 190 30.92 3.26 12.19
N ASN A 191 30.44 2.21 11.52
CA ASN A 191 29.65 1.18 12.19
C ASN A 191 30.52 0.33 13.12
N VAL A 192 29.97 -0.06 14.26
CA VAL A 192 30.67 -0.87 15.27
C VAL A 192 30.78 -2.35 14.87
N TYR A 193 30.07 -2.77 13.83
CA TYR A 193 30.00 -4.16 13.41
C TYR A 193 31.21 -4.59 12.56
N GLU A 194 31.98 -3.64 12.03
CA GLU A 194 33.24 -3.88 11.32
C GLU A 194 34.33 -4.55 12.18
N ASP A 195 34.21 -4.48 13.51
CA ASP A 195 35.12 -5.19 14.41
C ASP A 195 34.93 -6.71 14.36
N ASP A 196 33.73 -7.19 14.01
CA ASP A 196 33.33 -8.60 14.06
C ASP A 196 32.92 -9.19 12.69
N TYR A 197 32.57 -8.35 11.71
CA TYR A 197 32.07 -8.77 10.39
C TYR A 197 32.73 -7.98 9.26
N ASP A 198 32.89 -8.62 8.10
CA ASP A 198 33.42 -7.97 6.89
C ASP A 198 32.42 -6.97 6.28
N PHE A 199 32.86 -5.71 6.10
CA PHE A 199 32.16 -4.68 5.32
C PHE A 199 33.02 -4.17 4.17
N HIS A 200 32.36 -3.74 3.10
CA HIS A 200 32.97 -2.92 2.06
C HIS A 200 32.69 -1.44 2.32
N ASN A 201 33.74 -0.64 2.49
CA ASN A 201 33.62 0.78 2.79
C ASN A 201 33.68 1.67 1.54
N GLY A 202 32.69 2.55 1.42
CA GLY A 202 32.67 3.71 0.55
C GLY A 202 33.26 4.94 1.24
N PHE A 203 32.68 6.12 0.97
CA PHE A 203 33.13 7.35 1.61
C PHE A 203 32.46 7.56 2.97
N TYR A 204 31.12 7.50 3.03
CA TYR A 204 30.36 7.55 4.28
C TYR A 204 29.53 6.29 4.53
N GLU A 205 29.21 5.57 3.46
CA GLU A 205 28.40 4.37 3.41
C GLU A 205 29.29 3.11 3.45
N ALA A 206 28.86 2.09 4.18
CA ALA A 206 29.47 0.78 4.27
C ALA A 206 28.46 -0.28 3.82
N LEU A 207 28.89 -1.38 3.20
CA LEU A 207 28.00 -2.47 2.81
C LEU A 207 28.43 -3.75 3.54
N PRO A 208 27.57 -4.41 4.32
CA PRO A 208 27.92 -5.70 4.91
C PRO A 208 28.17 -6.73 3.81
N THR A 209 29.29 -7.44 3.91
CA THR A 209 29.70 -8.47 2.96
C THR A 209 29.89 -9.85 3.58
N ASP A 210 29.92 -9.94 4.92
CA ASP A 210 29.96 -11.19 5.68
C ASP A 210 28.61 -11.93 5.64
N ASP A 211 28.64 -13.24 5.40
CA ASP A 211 27.47 -14.11 5.33
C ASP A 211 26.70 -14.21 6.67
N ASN A 212 27.37 -13.94 7.81
CA ASN A 212 26.80 -14.09 9.15
C ASN A 212 26.22 -12.78 9.71
N PHE A 213 26.47 -11.63 9.05
CA PHE A 213 26.00 -10.34 9.54
C PHE A 213 24.46 -10.27 9.60
N TRP A 214 23.77 -10.61 8.50
CA TRP A 214 22.31 -10.55 8.44
C TRP A 214 21.63 -11.57 9.38
N PRO A 215 22.06 -12.85 9.45
CA PRO A 215 21.56 -13.77 10.46
C PRO A 215 21.71 -13.25 11.90
N PHE A 216 22.85 -12.65 12.25
CA PHE A 216 23.05 -12.04 13.56
C PHE A 216 22.10 -10.87 13.82
N LEU A 217 22.04 -9.92 12.88
CA LEU A 217 21.24 -8.71 13.03
C LEU A 217 19.75 -9.04 13.17
N LEU A 218 19.22 -9.87 12.27
CA LEU A 218 17.79 -10.19 12.25
C LEU A 218 17.39 -11.17 13.36
N SER A 219 18.27 -12.07 13.80
CA SER A 219 17.95 -12.92 14.97
C SER A 219 17.87 -12.09 16.26
N THR A 220 18.71 -11.06 16.36
CA THR A 220 18.63 -10.07 17.45
C THR A 220 17.31 -9.30 17.40
N ALA A 221 16.94 -8.77 16.22
CA ALA A 221 15.66 -8.10 16.00
C ALA A 221 14.46 -8.99 16.34
N LYS A 222 14.49 -10.26 15.93
CA LYS A 222 13.46 -11.25 16.24
C LYS A 222 13.27 -11.42 17.75
N GLY A 223 14.37 -11.41 18.51
CA GLY A 223 14.36 -11.45 19.98
C GLY A 223 13.68 -10.24 20.64
N TRP A 224 13.57 -9.12 19.95
CA TRP A 224 12.82 -7.94 20.38
C TRP A 224 11.33 -8.00 20.02
N GLY A 225 10.89 -9.04 19.29
CA GLY A 225 9.53 -9.16 18.77
C GLY A 225 9.28 -8.40 17.46
N VAL A 226 10.36 -8.07 16.73
CA VAL A 226 10.25 -7.53 15.36
C VAL A 226 9.72 -8.60 14.41
N HIS A 227 8.73 -8.22 13.61
CA HIS A 227 8.21 -9.03 12.51
C HIS A 227 8.73 -8.53 11.16
N THR A 228 8.75 -7.21 10.97
CA THR A 228 9.14 -6.60 9.70
C THR A 228 10.35 -5.70 9.89
N TYR A 229 11.38 -5.93 9.08
CA TYR A 229 12.54 -5.06 8.97
C TYR A 229 12.35 -4.11 7.79
N GLU A 230 12.39 -2.80 8.04
CA GLU A 230 12.33 -1.80 6.98
C GLU A 230 13.76 -1.40 6.58
N GLN A 231 14.14 -1.69 5.34
CA GLN A 231 15.36 -1.15 4.74
C GLN A 231 15.05 0.17 4.03
N ASP A 232 15.40 1.27 4.68
CA ASP A 232 15.32 2.62 4.14
C ASP A 232 16.65 3.06 3.50
N TRP A 233 16.60 4.17 2.77
CA TRP A 233 17.70 4.81 2.05
C TRP A 233 18.42 3.83 1.13
N LEU A 234 17.65 2.90 0.57
CA LEU A 234 18.13 1.82 -0.27
C LEU A 234 18.79 2.40 -1.54
N VAL A 235 18.21 3.47 -2.09
CA VAL A 235 18.83 4.28 -3.15
C VAL A 235 20.15 4.94 -2.72
N THR A 236 20.25 5.45 -1.50
CA THR A 236 21.47 6.12 -1.00
C THR A 236 22.60 5.11 -0.87
N GLN A 237 22.36 3.99 -0.19
CA GLN A 237 23.32 2.90 -0.06
C GLN A 237 23.80 2.41 -1.44
N TYR A 238 22.91 2.33 -2.43
CA TYR A 238 23.27 1.91 -3.77
C TYR A 238 24.04 2.98 -4.56
N ARG A 239 23.54 4.22 -4.63
CA ARG A 239 24.08 5.27 -5.51
C ARG A 239 25.34 5.93 -4.98
N GLU A 240 25.52 5.97 -3.67
CA GLU A 240 26.67 6.63 -3.06
C GLU A 240 27.87 5.69 -2.93
N MET A 241 27.66 4.39 -3.11
CA MET A 241 28.76 3.42 -3.16
C MET A 241 29.18 3.13 -4.59
N GLY A 242 30.47 3.35 -4.88
CA GLY A 242 31.05 2.92 -6.16
C GLY A 242 31.02 1.38 -6.31
N TYR A 243 31.14 0.65 -5.19
CA TYR A 243 31.17 -0.81 -5.17
C TYR A 243 29.88 -1.48 -5.67
N THR A 244 28.73 -1.03 -5.18
CA THR A 244 27.40 -1.51 -5.58
C THR A 244 27.09 -1.22 -7.04
N GLN A 245 27.65 -0.13 -7.60
CA GLN A 245 27.46 0.25 -9.00
C GLN A 245 28.46 -0.39 -9.97
N ALA A 246 29.68 -0.67 -9.50
CA ALA A 246 30.78 -1.20 -10.31
C ALA A 246 30.83 -2.73 -10.35
N SER A 247 30.28 -3.39 -9.33
CA SER A 247 30.23 -4.84 -9.22
C SER A 247 28.93 -5.40 -9.81
N TYR A 248 29.04 -6.47 -10.59
CA TYR A 248 27.88 -7.21 -11.10
C TYR A 248 27.09 -7.94 -9.98
N THR A 249 27.76 -8.30 -8.88
CA THR A 249 27.19 -9.20 -7.85
C THR A 249 26.99 -8.54 -6.49
N ALA A 250 27.61 -7.39 -6.21
CA ALA A 250 27.62 -6.82 -4.85
C ALA A 250 26.20 -6.48 -4.33
N ALA A 251 25.43 -5.72 -5.11
CA ALA A 251 24.08 -5.35 -4.71
C ALA A 251 23.13 -6.55 -4.69
N THR A 252 23.28 -7.51 -5.61
CA THR A 252 22.54 -8.79 -5.57
C THR A 252 22.84 -9.55 -4.28
N LYS A 253 24.11 -9.78 -3.94
CA LYS A 253 24.51 -10.48 -2.71
C LYS A 253 23.91 -9.81 -1.48
N TRP A 254 24.06 -8.49 -1.38
CA TRP A 254 23.52 -7.70 -0.27
C TRP A 254 22.03 -7.97 -0.03
N VAL A 255 21.19 -7.88 -1.07
CA VAL A 255 19.75 -8.08 -0.90
C VAL A 255 19.35 -9.54 -0.73
N THR A 256 20.10 -10.49 -1.32
CA THR A 256 19.81 -11.94 -1.16
C THR A 256 20.20 -12.47 0.21
N ASP A 257 21.27 -11.96 0.82
CA ASP A 257 21.66 -12.34 2.17
C ASP A 257 20.65 -11.83 3.19
N MET A 258 20.20 -10.57 3.01
CA MET A 258 19.13 -9.97 3.82
C MET A 258 17.81 -10.77 3.69
N ASP A 259 17.40 -11.12 2.47
CA ASP A 259 16.20 -11.95 2.23
C ASP A 259 16.31 -13.34 2.88
N SER A 260 17.46 -14.00 2.72
CA SER A 260 17.68 -15.35 3.24
C SER A 260 17.60 -15.39 4.75
N ALA A 261 18.26 -14.44 5.44
CA ALA A 261 18.21 -14.33 6.89
C ALA A 261 16.78 -14.05 7.40
N ALA A 262 16.05 -13.13 6.75
CA ALA A 262 14.67 -12.82 7.13
C ALA A 262 13.75 -14.03 6.96
N ARG A 263 13.85 -14.75 5.84
CA ARG A 263 13.07 -15.96 5.55
C ARG A 263 13.31 -17.06 6.57
N GLU A 264 14.57 -17.30 6.96
CA GLU A 264 14.90 -18.32 7.97
C GLU A 264 14.32 -18.02 9.36
N LEU A 265 14.06 -16.74 9.65
CA LEU A 265 13.51 -16.26 10.91
C LEU A 265 11.99 -16.00 10.87
N ASN A 266 11.32 -16.32 9.76
CA ASN A 266 9.93 -15.95 9.49
C ASN A 266 9.70 -14.46 9.79
N MET A 267 10.53 -13.61 9.21
CA MET A 267 10.41 -12.16 9.22
C MET A 267 10.15 -11.66 7.80
N THR A 268 9.56 -10.48 7.68
CA THR A 268 9.32 -9.80 6.41
C THR A 268 10.21 -8.57 6.27
N ILE A 269 10.36 -8.10 5.04
CA ILE A 269 11.14 -6.92 4.68
C ILE A 269 10.24 -5.92 3.95
N GLN A 270 10.29 -4.66 4.40
CA GLN A 270 9.78 -3.51 3.67
C GLN A 270 10.93 -2.79 2.98
N TYR A 271 10.76 -2.42 1.72
CA TYR A 271 11.66 -1.49 1.04
C TYR A 271 11.19 -0.04 1.15
N CYS A 272 12.12 0.85 1.49
CA CYS A 272 11.91 2.28 1.44
C CYS A 272 13.02 2.98 0.62
N MET A 273 12.60 3.99 -0.15
CA MET A 273 13.38 4.65 -1.19
C MET A 273 14.10 3.69 -2.17
N PRO A 274 13.46 2.63 -2.70
CA PRO A 274 14.12 1.75 -3.67
C PRO A 274 14.22 2.37 -5.07
N LEU A 275 15.25 1.95 -5.80
CA LEU A 275 15.31 2.08 -7.26
C LEU A 275 14.51 0.97 -7.95
N PRO A 276 14.05 1.16 -9.21
CA PRO A 276 13.30 0.13 -9.95
C PRO A 276 14.01 -1.23 -10.02
N GLN A 277 15.35 -1.26 -10.05
CA GLN A 277 16.09 -2.52 -10.05
C GLN A 277 15.91 -3.35 -8.77
N PHE A 278 15.62 -2.73 -7.62
CA PHE A 278 15.34 -3.46 -6.39
C PHE A 278 13.97 -4.11 -6.40
N TRP A 279 12.96 -3.43 -6.97
CA TRP A 279 11.68 -4.06 -7.24
C TRP A 279 11.81 -5.23 -8.21
N LEU A 280 12.61 -5.08 -9.28
CA LEU A 280 12.88 -6.18 -10.21
C LEU A 280 13.54 -7.37 -9.51
N MET A 281 14.61 -7.12 -8.75
CA MET A 281 15.28 -8.16 -7.96
C MET A 281 14.35 -8.83 -6.95
N SER A 282 13.37 -8.09 -6.41
CA SER A 282 12.40 -8.64 -5.46
C SER A 282 11.56 -9.80 -6.01
N THR A 283 11.52 -10.00 -7.33
CA THR A 283 10.88 -11.17 -7.92
C THR A 283 11.57 -12.48 -7.53
N GLU A 284 12.84 -12.43 -7.12
CA GLU A 284 13.62 -13.56 -6.60
C GLU A 284 13.66 -13.61 -5.05
N LEU A 285 13.13 -12.57 -4.38
CA LEU A 285 13.17 -12.42 -2.92
C LEU A 285 11.78 -12.70 -2.34
N THR A 286 11.70 -13.53 -1.30
CA THR A 286 10.41 -13.98 -0.75
C THR A 286 10.06 -13.38 0.60
N ALA A 287 11.05 -12.86 1.34
CA ALA A 287 10.83 -12.11 2.56
C ALA A 287 10.47 -10.65 2.28
N VAL A 288 10.80 -10.10 1.10
CA VAL A 288 10.35 -8.76 0.69
C VAL A 288 8.88 -8.80 0.28
N THR A 289 8.03 -8.18 1.09
CA THR A 289 6.57 -8.25 0.95
C THR A 289 5.95 -6.94 0.48
N GLN A 290 6.56 -5.80 0.80
CA GLN A 290 6.00 -4.49 0.53
C GLN A 290 7.08 -3.44 0.23
N SER A 291 6.66 -2.34 -0.39
CA SER A 291 7.54 -1.21 -0.67
C SER A 291 6.79 0.12 -0.61
N ARG A 292 7.44 1.14 -0.06
CA ARG A 292 6.99 2.53 -0.24
C ARG A 292 6.98 2.88 -1.72
N VAL A 293 5.91 3.52 -2.20
CA VAL A 293 5.72 3.91 -3.60
C VAL A 293 5.56 5.42 -3.81
N THR A 294 5.52 6.16 -2.72
CA THR A 294 5.45 7.62 -2.63
C THR A 294 6.73 8.19 -2.03
N GLY A 295 6.88 9.52 -2.04
CA GLY A 295 7.82 10.20 -1.15
C GLY A 295 7.29 10.30 0.28
N ASP A 296 8.14 10.70 1.22
CA ASP A 296 7.80 10.88 2.63
C ASP A 296 6.52 11.70 2.84
N TYR A 297 5.66 11.27 3.74
CA TYR A 297 4.45 11.99 4.12
C TYR A 297 4.78 13.43 4.55
N LEU A 298 3.93 14.38 4.16
CA LEU A 298 4.05 15.85 4.32
C LEU A 298 5.23 16.53 3.61
N PHE A 299 6.39 15.88 3.49
CA PHE A 299 7.64 16.54 3.06
C PHE A 299 8.18 16.05 1.72
N GLY A 300 7.85 14.83 1.35
CA GLY A 300 8.26 14.23 0.10
C GLY A 300 7.46 14.78 -1.10
N PRO A 301 8.09 14.89 -2.27
CA PRO A 301 7.34 15.12 -3.50
C PRO A 301 6.40 13.94 -3.74
N ASN A 302 5.19 14.21 -4.24
CA ASN A 302 4.22 13.19 -4.61
C ASN A 302 3.88 12.21 -3.46
N ASN A 303 3.85 12.70 -2.22
CA ASN A 303 3.65 11.91 -0.98
C ASN A 303 2.28 11.20 -0.83
N PHE A 304 1.39 11.41 -1.78
CA PHE A 304 0.11 10.74 -1.92
C PHE A 304 -0.04 10.03 -3.28
N ASP A 305 0.86 10.24 -4.24
CA ASP A 305 0.71 9.70 -5.60
C ASP A 305 1.22 8.25 -5.64
N ILE A 306 0.31 7.32 -5.37
CA ILE A 306 0.58 5.89 -5.49
C ILE A 306 0.56 5.41 -6.95
N GLY A 307 0.00 6.19 -7.89
CA GLY A 307 -0.58 5.72 -9.15
C GLY A 307 0.31 4.81 -9.97
N LYS A 308 1.18 5.39 -10.81
CA LYS A 308 1.98 4.60 -11.79
C LYS A 308 2.96 3.64 -11.10
N THR A 309 3.49 4.04 -9.95
CA THR A 309 4.45 3.23 -9.19
C THR A 309 3.80 1.96 -8.63
N SER A 310 2.55 2.04 -8.17
CA SER A 310 1.82 0.87 -7.66
C SER A 310 1.61 -0.19 -8.72
N VAL A 311 1.39 0.18 -9.99
CA VAL A 311 1.28 -0.80 -11.09
C VAL A 311 2.55 -1.65 -11.19
N LEU A 312 3.72 -1.00 -11.15
CA LEU A 312 5.00 -1.69 -11.23
C LEU A 312 5.24 -2.58 -10.01
N VAL A 313 5.12 -2.02 -8.80
CA VAL A 313 5.38 -2.74 -7.55
C VAL A 313 4.44 -3.93 -7.38
N TRP A 314 3.15 -3.74 -7.65
CA TRP A 314 2.16 -4.82 -7.61
C TRP A 314 2.44 -5.93 -8.62
N SER A 315 2.77 -5.56 -9.86
CA SER A 315 3.07 -6.54 -10.91
C SER A 315 4.25 -7.46 -10.56
N LEU A 316 5.16 -6.98 -9.69
CA LEU A 316 6.34 -7.72 -9.24
C LEU A 316 6.11 -8.48 -7.92
N GLY A 317 4.84 -8.60 -7.49
CA GLY A 317 4.45 -9.43 -6.35
C GLY A 317 4.64 -8.77 -4.99
N LEU A 318 4.66 -7.43 -4.94
CA LEU A 318 4.80 -6.65 -3.71
C LEU A 318 3.56 -5.81 -3.43
N PHE A 319 3.29 -5.51 -2.16
CA PHE A 319 2.26 -4.57 -1.73
C PHE A 319 2.79 -3.12 -1.74
N PRO A 320 2.12 -2.18 -2.45
CA PRO A 320 2.45 -0.76 -2.38
C PRO A 320 2.09 -0.13 -1.03
N PHE A 321 3.01 0.65 -0.47
CA PHE A 321 2.78 1.43 0.74
C PHE A 321 2.76 2.94 0.42
N LYS A 322 1.68 3.64 0.78
CA LYS A 322 1.50 5.10 0.59
C LYS A 322 2.33 5.95 1.55
N ASP A 323 2.92 5.36 2.58
CA ASP A 323 3.40 6.05 3.78
C ASP A 323 2.31 6.33 4.83
N VAL A 324 2.75 6.69 6.05
CA VAL A 324 1.97 7.19 7.17
C VAL A 324 1.05 8.34 6.75
N PHE A 325 0.02 8.57 7.55
CA PHE A 325 -0.85 9.74 7.44
C PHE A 325 -1.43 10.16 8.79
N TRP A 326 -1.98 11.37 8.83
CA TRP A 326 -2.78 11.87 9.95
C TRP A 326 -4.27 11.71 9.66
N SER A 327 -5.03 11.14 10.60
CA SER A 327 -6.48 11.00 10.46
C SER A 327 -7.25 12.28 10.83
N LYS A 328 -6.56 13.25 11.43
CA LYS A 328 -7.07 14.57 11.78
C LYS A 328 -6.08 15.65 11.39
N GLY A 329 -6.61 16.74 10.85
CA GLY A 329 -5.79 17.84 10.32
C GLY A 329 -5.04 18.61 11.40
N GLU A 330 -5.76 19.23 12.33
CA GLU A 330 -5.16 20.04 13.39
C GLU A 330 -4.75 19.15 14.58
N GLN A 331 -3.44 19.07 14.82
CA GLN A 331 -2.82 18.38 15.95
C GLN A 331 -1.82 19.31 16.64
N PRO A 332 -2.25 20.16 17.59
CA PRO A 332 -1.37 21.06 18.32
C PRO A 332 -0.19 20.34 18.97
N GLY A 333 0.98 20.97 18.93
CA GLY A 333 2.22 20.40 19.47
C GLY A 333 2.91 19.38 18.57
N ASN A 334 2.44 19.19 17.33
CA ASN A 334 3.18 18.39 16.36
C ASN A 334 4.57 19.01 16.06
N PRO A 335 5.59 18.19 15.78
CA PRO A 335 6.98 18.66 15.63
C PRO A 335 7.19 19.56 14.41
N TRP A 336 6.21 19.60 13.50
CA TRP A 336 6.30 20.27 12.22
C TRP A 336 5.65 21.66 12.22
N GLY A 337 4.79 21.95 13.20
CA GLY A 337 4.03 23.20 13.26
C GLY A 337 3.05 23.39 12.09
N ILE A 338 2.54 22.30 11.52
CA ILE A 338 1.65 22.32 10.35
C ILE A 338 0.28 21.69 10.65
N VAL A 339 -0.66 21.88 9.72
CA VAL A 339 -1.98 21.26 9.69
C VAL A 339 -2.04 20.35 8.46
N GLU A 340 -2.51 19.11 8.63
CA GLU A 340 -2.83 18.25 7.48
C GLU A 340 -4.19 18.66 6.88
N GLU A 341 -4.19 19.13 5.65
CA GLU A 341 -5.38 19.69 4.99
C GLU A 341 -6.27 18.62 4.34
N ASN A 342 -5.77 17.40 4.17
CA ASN A 342 -6.42 16.30 3.45
C ASN A 342 -6.37 14.96 4.21
N PRO A 343 -6.76 14.90 5.50
CA PRO A 343 -6.63 13.67 6.29
C PRO A 343 -7.46 12.51 5.71
N ARG A 344 -8.70 12.80 5.26
CA ARG A 344 -9.57 11.79 4.64
C ARG A 344 -9.02 11.30 3.31
N MET A 345 -8.51 12.20 2.47
CA MET A 345 -7.88 11.85 1.20
C MET A 345 -6.74 10.86 1.42
N ASN A 346 -5.84 11.16 2.36
CA ASN A 346 -4.72 10.28 2.68
C ASN A 346 -5.17 8.91 3.20
N ALA A 347 -6.25 8.86 3.99
CA ALA A 347 -6.85 7.61 4.45
C ALA A 347 -7.46 6.78 3.30
N ILE A 348 -8.15 7.44 2.36
CA ILE A 348 -8.68 6.80 1.14
C ILE A 348 -7.54 6.21 0.32
N ILE A 349 -6.52 7.01 0.00
CA ILE A 349 -5.39 6.58 -0.82
C ILE A 349 -4.61 5.46 -0.13
N SER A 350 -4.42 5.52 1.19
CA SER A 350 -3.76 4.44 1.94
C SER A 350 -4.52 3.12 1.78
N SER A 351 -5.85 3.15 1.85
CA SER A 351 -6.68 1.95 1.66
C SER A 351 -6.65 1.46 0.21
N LEU A 352 -6.63 2.38 -0.75
CA LEU A 352 -6.52 2.08 -2.18
C LEU A 352 -5.14 1.54 -2.58
N SER A 353 -4.11 1.63 -1.73
CA SER A 353 -2.81 1.03 -2.01
C SER A 353 -2.80 -0.50 -1.90
N SER A 354 -3.80 -1.09 -1.24
CA SER A 354 -3.90 -2.53 -0.92
C SER A 354 -2.76 -3.08 -0.02
N GLY A 355 -1.74 -2.27 0.29
CA GLY A 355 -0.65 -2.61 1.19
C GLY A 355 -0.84 -2.05 2.60
N PRO A 356 0.25 -1.71 3.30
CA PRO A 356 0.18 -1.25 4.68
C PRO A 356 -0.62 0.04 4.84
N VAL A 357 -1.43 0.07 5.91
CA VAL A 357 -2.18 1.25 6.34
C VAL A 357 -1.74 1.60 7.75
N GLY A 358 -1.00 2.71 7.86
CA GLY A 358 -0.42 3.18 9.11
C GLY A 358 -0.82 4.63 9.39
N PHE A 359 -1.46 4.89 10.53
CA PHE A 359 -1.70 6.27 10.98
C PHE A 359 -0.65 6.68 12.02
N GLY A 360 -0.39 7.98 12.13
CA GLY A 360 0.66 8.55 12.99
C GLY A 360 0.18 9.73 13.84
N ASP A 361 -1.05 9.66 14.35
CA ASP A 361 -1.68 10.76 15.10
C ASP A 361 -1.13 10.92 16.53
N GLY A 362 -1.20 12.14 17.04
CA GLY A 362 -1.00 12.47 18.44
C GLY A 362 -2.14 11.99 19.35
N ILE A 363 -1.82 11.76 20.63
CA ILE A 363 -2.83 11.42 21.64
C ILE A 363 -3.89 12.53 21.73
N GLY A 364 -5.17 12.14 21.69
CA GLY A 364 -6.31 13.05 21.70
C GLY A 364 -6.71 13.59 20.32
N PHE A 365 -5.97 13.26 19.26
CA PHE A 365 -6.19 13.77 17.91
C PHE A 365 -6.56 12.68 16.89
N THR A 366 -6.92 11.48 17.31
CA THR A 366 -7.32 10.40 16.39
C THR A 366 -8.78 10.53 15.97
N ASN A 367 -9.05 10.51 14.67
CA ASN A 367 -10.40 10.40 14.11
C ASN A 367 -10.82 8.92 14.07
N ILE A 368 -11.46 8.48 15.15
CA ILE A 368 -11.86 7.07 15.36
C ILE A 368 -12.76 6.54 14.23
N SER A 369 -13.74 7.32 13.79
CA SER A 369 -14.64 6.92 12.70
C SER A 369 -13.89 6.71 11.37
N LEU A 370 -12.93 7.59 11.06
CA LEU A 370 -12.13 7.46 9.84
C LEU A 370 -11.18 6.26 9.92
N ILE A 371 -10.58 5.98 11.07
CA ILE A 371 -9.70 4.82 11.22
C ILE A 371 -10.50 3.51 11.16
N HIS A 372 -11.66 3.45 11.80
CA HIS A 372 -12.54 2.27 11.69
C HIS A 372 -13.14 2.06 10.30
N SER A 373 -13.17 3.07 9.43
CA SER A 373 -13.65 2.89 8.06
C SER A 373 -12.63 2.18 7.16
N LEU A 374 -11.39 1.95 7.65
CA LEU A 374 -10.30 1.30 6.91
C LEU A 374 -10.14 -0.19 7.25
N CYS A 375 -10.73 -0.64 8.35
CA CYS A 375 -10.50 -1.97 8.90
C CYS A 375 -11.77 -2.56 9.53
N THR A 376 -11.79 -3.87 9.72
CA THR A 376 -12.81 -4.58 10.49
C THR A 376 -12.68 -4.28 11.99
N LYS A 377 -13.64 -4.73 12.82
CA LYS A 377 -13.55 -4.62 14.28
C LYS A 377 -12.26 -5.23 14.86
N SER A 378 -11.72 -6.27 14.21
CA SER A 378 -10.49 -6.97 14.61
C SER A 378 -9.21 -6.27 14.14
N GLY A 379 -9.34 -5.22 13.33
CA GLY A 379 -8.21 -4.50 12.74
C GLY A 379 -7.75 -5.05 11.40
N VAL A 380 -8.36 -6.13 10.89
CA VAL A 380 -8.08 -6.60 9.53
C VAL A 380 -8.43 -5.51 8.51
N LEU A 381 -7.51 -5.17 7.62
CA LEU A 381 -7.69 -4.15 6.60
C LEU A 381 -8.78 -4.56 5.60
N VAL A 382 -9.64 -3.60 5.25
CA VAL A 382 -10.57 -3.73 4.13
C VAL A 382 -9.85 -3.23 2.89
N ARG A 383 -9.73 -4.08 1.88
CA ARG A 383 -8.84 -3.83 0.73
C ARG A 383 -9.48 -4.24 -0.59
N PRO A 384 -9.05 -3.61 -1.71
CA PRO A 384 -9.43 -4.02 -3.05
C PRO A 384 -8.62 -5.24 -3.51
N ASP A 385 -8.98 -5.81 -4.67
CA ASP A 385 -8.29 -6.96 -5.27
C ASP A 385 -6.86 -6.61 -5.71
N HIS A 386 -6.62 -5.34 -6.04
CA HIS A 386 -5.32 -4.78 -6.39
C HIS A 386 -5.26 -3.29 -6.03
N PRO A 387 -4.08 -2.67 -5.90
CA PRO A 387 -3.95 -1.24 -5.72
C PRO A 387 -4.68 -0.46 -6.80
N ALA A 388 -5.12 0.76 -6.48
CA ALA A 388 -5.68 1.66 -7.49
C ALA A 388 -4.63 2.03 -8.53
N PHE A 389 -4.99 1.83 -9.80
CA PHE A 389 -4.13 2.06 -10.94
C PHE A 389 -4.65 3.21 -11.80
N PRO A 390 -3.78 4.02 -12.41
CA PRO A 390 -4.20 4.99 -13.40
C PRO A 390 -4.97 4.32 -14.54
N ILE A 391 -6.05 4.97 -14.99
CA ILE A 391 -6.77 4.52 -16.17
C ILE A 391 -5.85 4.51 -17.39
N GLU A 392 -6.11 3.65 -18.37
CA GLU A 392 -5.24 3.50 -19.55
C GLU A 392 -5.01 4.82 -20.30
N LYS A 393 -5.99 5.74 -20.28
CA LYS A 393 -5.88 7.07 -20.87
C LYS A 393 -4.84 7.97 -20.19
N ASP A 394 -4.51 7.77 -18.91
CA ASP A 394 -3.46 8.50 -18.17
C ASP A 394 -2.04 8.24 -18.72
N TYR A 395 -1.90 7.22 -19.56
CA TYR A 395 -0.66 6.87 -20.27
C TYR A 395 -0.68 7.23 -21.76
N GLY A 396 -1.85 7.62 -22.28
CA GLY A 396 -2.08 7.82 -23.71
C GLY A 396 -1.93 9.27 -24.17
N SER A 397 -2.43 9.55 -25.37
CA SER A 397 -2.45 10.88 -25.98
C SER A 397 -3.59 11.78 -25.48
N SER A 398 -4.49 11.25 -24.66
CA SER A 398 -5.66 11.98 -24.15
C SER A 398 -5.88 11.70 -22.65
N PRO A 399 -4.87 12.00 -21.81
CA PRO A 399 -5.04 11.94 -20.36
C PRO A 399 -6.03 13.00 -19.88
N PRO A 400 -6.65 12.83 -18.69
CA PRO A 400 -7.36 13.89 -18.01
C PRO A 400 -6.47 15.13 -17.87
N THR A 401 -7.04 16.31 -18.14
CA THR A 401 -6.27 17.56 -18.09
C THR A 401 -5.89 17.89 -16.65
N GLY A 402 -4.58 17.96 -16.38
CA GLY A 402 -4.03 18.52 -15.14
C GLY A 402 -4.12 17.65 -13.87
N GLY A 403 -4.74 16.48 -13.98
CA GLY A 403 -5.01 15.57 -12.86
C GLY A 403 -4.77 14.11 -13.21
N GLN A 404 -5.20 13.21 -12.32
CA GLN A 404 -5.13 11.76 -12.52
C GLN A 404 -6.42 11.09 -12.10
N ILE A 405 -6.72 9.94 -12.71
CA ILE A 405 -7.86 9.10 -12.32
C ILE A 405 -7.33 7.70 -12.06
N TRP A 406 -7.56 7.20 -10.85
CA TRP A 406 -7.17 5.85 -10.45
C TRP A 406 -8.40 5.00 -10.22
N THR A 407 -8.33 3.74 -10.65
CA THR A 407 -9.40 2.77 -10.48
C THR A 407 -8.90 1.49 -9.86
N THR A 408 -9.75 0.86 -9.06
CA THR A 408 -9.56 -0.50 -8.60
C THR A 408 -10.89 -1.22 -8.51
N THR A 409 -10.84 -2.51 -8.23
CA THR A 409 -12.01 -3.38 -8.22
C THR A 409 -12.02 -4.32 -7.02
N VAL A 410 -13.21 -4.82 -6.71
CA VAL A 410 -13.44 -5.99 -5.85
C VAL A 410 -14.36 -6.93 -6.61
N SER A 411 -13.92 -8.16 -6.84
CA SER A 411 -14.70 -9.20 -7.49
C SER A 411 -15.24 -10.22 -6.49
N MET A 412 -16.51 -10.59 -6.65
CA MET A 412 -17.16 -11.66 -5.89
C MET A 412 -18.13 -12.45 -6.76
N ALA A 413 -18.52 -13.63 -6.29
CA ALA A 413 -19.49 -14.45 -6.99
C ALA A 413 -20.93 -13.94 -6.77
N ILE A 414 -21.74 -13.93 -7.81
CA ILE A 414 -23.21 -13.82 -7.76
C ILE A 414 -23.75 -15.07 -8.44
N ASN A 415 -24.48 -15.92 -7.71
CA ASN A 415 -24.94 -17.22 -8.21
C ASN A 415 -23.81 -18.05 -8.87
N GLY A 416 -22.59 -17.97 -8.32
CA GLY A 416 -21.40 -18.66 -8.85
C GLY A 416 -20.69 -17.99 -10.03
N LEU A 417 -21.13 -16.80 -10.46
CA LEU A 417 -20.51 -16.03 -11.54
C LEU A 417 -19.76 -14.82 -11.00
N SER A 418 -18.55 -14.56 -11.49
CA SER A 418 -17.78 -13.40 -11.03
C SER A 418 -18.43 -12.10 -11.47
N THR A 419 -18.65 -11.20 -10.52
CA THR A 419 -19.15 -9.83 -10.72
C THR A 419 -18.26 -8.86 -9.96
N THR A 420 -18.09 -7.66 -10.51
CA THR A 420 -17.08 -6.71 -10.07
C THR A 420 -17.71 -5.41 -9.58
N TRP A 421 -17.26 -4.91 -8.44
CA TRP A 421 -17.50 -3.58 -7.93
C TRP A 421 -16.30 -2.72 -8.31
N GLY A 422 -16.55 -1.49 -8.76
CA GLY A 422 -15.50 -0.54 -9.11
C GLY A 422 -15.34 0.54 -8.05
N TYR A 423 -14.11 0.98 -7.85
CA TYR A 423 -13.77 2.16 -7.06
C TYR A 423 -12.97 3.11 -7.93
N LEU A 424 -13.32 4.39 -7.91
CA LEU A 424 -12.62 5.42 -8.66
C LEU A 424 -12.23 6.56 -7.72
N PHE A 425 -10.97 6.96 -7.80
CA PHE A 425 -10.44 8.14 -7.15
C PHE A 425 -9.89 9.08 -8.21
N SER A 426 -10.25 10.36 -8.14
CA SER A 426 -9.70 11.39 -9.03
C SER A 426 -9.06 12.51 -8.25
N LEU A 427 -8.03 13.11 -8.82
CA LEU A 427 -7.28 14.20 -8.19
C LEU A 427 -7.05 15.32 -9.20
N SER A 428 -7.43 16.55 -8.80
CA SER A 428 -7.12 17.80 -9.52
C SER A 428 -7.48 17.82 -11.00
N ILE A 429 -8.62 17.23 -11.37
CA ILE A 429 -9.14 17.22 -12.75
C ILE A 429 -9.50 18.66 -13.15
N GLN A 430 -8.85 19.24 -14.15
CA GLN A 430 -9.04 20.66 -14.52
C GLN A 430 -10.20 20.90 -15.51
N GLU A 431 -10.64 19.85 -16.19
CA GLU A 431 -11.74 19.89 -17.16
C GLU A 431 -12.66 18.69 -16.91
N ASP A 432 -13.97 18.92 -17.01
CA ASP A 432 -14.97 17.87 -16.83
C ASP A 432 -14.60 16.61 -17.63
N TYR A 433 -14.59 15.47 -16.95
CA TYR A 433 -14.11 14.23 -17.53
C TYR A 433 -15.22 13.17 -17.58
N ASN A 434 -15.52 12.68 -18.77
CA ASN A 434 -16.53 11.63 -18.97
C ASN A 434 -15.91 10.24 -18.82
N VAL A 435 -16.33 9.53 -17.77
CA VAL A 435 -15.89 8.18 -17.44
C VAL A 435 -16.85 7.16 -18.04
N THR A 436 -16.30 6.18 -18.75
CA THR A 436 -17.04 5.06 -19.35
C THR A 436 -16.73 3.75 -18.61
N MET A 437 -17.53 2.69 -18.82
CA MET A 437 -17.22 1.35 -18.29
C MET A 437 -15.83 0.82 -18.71
N THR A 438 -15.36 1.19 -19.90
CA THR A 438 -14.03 0.82 -20.40
C THR A 438 -12.92 1.47 -19.57
N ASP A 439 -13.13 2.70 -19.09
CA ASP A 439 -12.15 3.39 -18.24
C ASP A 439 -12.02 2.73 -16.86
N LEU A 440 -13.07 2.04 -16.41
CA LEU A 440 -13.14 1.36 -15.12
C LEU A 440 -12.67 -0.12 -15.17
N ASP A 441 -12.26 -0.63 -16.33
CA ASP A 441 -12.00 -2.06 -16.58
C ASP A 441 -13.17 -3.00 -16.20
N LEU A 442 -14.41 -2.49 -16.28
CA LEU A 442 -15.64 -3.23 -15.95
C LEU A 442 -16.26 -3.96 -17.15
N THR A 443 -15.59 -3.97 -18.30
CA THR A 443 -16.10 -4.61 -19.53
C THR A 443 -15.80 -6.11 -19.54
N GLN A 444 -16.56 -6.91 -18.79
CA GLN A 444 -16.50 -8.37 -18.91
C GLN A 444 -17.33 -8.86 -20.11
N PRO A 445 -16.84 -9.82 -20.93
CA PRO A 445 -17.50 -10.23 -22.17
C PRO A 445 -18.89 -10.87 -22.01
N SER A 446 -19.22 -11.38 -20.82
CA SER A 446 -20.38 -12.26 -20.59
C SER A 446 -21.63 -11.57 -20.09
N TYR A 447 -21.56 -10.31 -19.64
CA TYR A 447 -22.72 -9.57 -19.12
C TYR A 447 -22.71 -8.12 -19.59
N GLN A 448 -23.76 -7.70 -20.30
CA GLN A 448 -24.13 -6.28 -20.39
C GLN A 448 -24.74 -5.88 -19.04
N GLN A 449 -23.88 -5.70 -18.03
CA GLN A 449 -24.31 -5.33 -16.68
C GLN A 449 -24.42 -3.82 -16.59
N ASN A 450 -25.51 -3.33 -16.01
CA ASN A 450 -25.64 -1.94 -15.62
C ASN A 450 -25.04 -1.75 -14.23
N TYR A 451 -24.62 -0.52 -13.93
CA TYR A 451 -24.06 -0.14 -12.63
C TYR A 451 -24.74 1.10 -12.08
N VAL A 452 -24.74 1.22 -10.77
CA VAL A 452 -25.02 2.46 -10.07
C VAL A 452 -23.69 3.09 -9.66
N VAL A 453 -23.47 4.35 -10.04
CA VAL A 453 -22.32 5.15 -9.64
C VAL A 453 -22.75 6.09 -8.52
N VAL A 454 -21.93 6.15 -7.48
CA VAL A 454 -22.20 6.94 -6.28
C VAL A 454 -20.95 7.71 -5.93
N GLU A 455 -21.10 9.02 -5.85
CA GLU A 455 -20.06 9.88 -5.32
C GLU A 455 -20.16 9.96 -3.80
N TYR A 456 -19.02 9.84 -3.15
CA TYR A 456 -18.85 10.03 -1.72
C TYR A 456 -18.01 11.28 -1.48
N ASP A 457 -18.60 12.28 -0.83
CA ASP A 457 -17.89 13.44 -0.28
C ASP A 457 -17.84 13.35 1.26
N ASP A 458 -17.08 14.26 1.89
CA ASP A 458 -16.80 14.35 3.32
C ASP A 458 -18.02 14.16 4.22
N THR A 459 -19.24 14.45 3.75
CA THR A 459 -20.49 14.36 4.53
C THR A 459 -21.73 13.86 3.79
N ASN A 460 -21.70 13.65 2.46
CA ASN A 460 -22.90 13.37 1.67
C ASN A 460 -22.70 12.22 0.69
N ILE A 461 -23.74 11.40 0.56
CA ILE A 461 -23.94 10.49 -0.56
C ILE A 461 -24.73 11.29 -1.61
N PHE A 462 -24.19 11.44 -2.81
CA PHE A 462 -24.91 12.10 -3.90
C PHE A 462 -25.92 11.15 -4.56
N SER A 463 -26.87 11.72 -5.31
CA SER A 463 -27.88 10.95 -6.04
C SER A 463 -27.23 9.89 -6.94
N PRO A 464 -27.69 8.63 -6.89
CA PRO A 464 -27.14 7.55 -7.70
C PRO A 464 -27.28 7.84 -9.19
N TYR A 465 -26.23 7.53 -9.97
CA TYR A 465 -26.23 7.63 -11.42
C TYR A 465 -26.22 6.25 -12.07
N LEU A 466 -27.16 5.97 -12.97
CA LEU A 466 -27.20 4.71 -13.72
C LEU A 466 -26.19 4.73 -14.89
N LEU A 467 -25.13 3.92 -14.76
CA LEU A 467 -24.14 3.67 -15.80
C LEU A 467 -24.50 2.40 -16.59
N THR A 468 -24.59 2.55 -17.91
CA THR A 468 -24.91 1.50 -18.89
C THR A 468 -23.76 1.39 -19.90
N PRO A 469 -23.70 0.32 -20.71
CA PRO A 469 -22.66 0.19 -21.74
C PRO A 469 -22.63 1.29 -22.80
N THR A 470 -23.66 2.14 -22.84
CA THR A 470 -23.84 3.17 -23.87
C THR A 470 -23.73 4.60 -23.37
N ASN A 471 -23.56 4.83 -22.06
CA ASN A 471 -23.42 6.16 -21.49
C ASN A 471 -22.13 6.32 -20.68
N SER A 472 -21.96 7.50 -20.09
CA SER A 472 -20.83 7.89 -19.25
C SER A 472 -21.32 8.82 -18.14
N PHE A 473 -20.68 8.78 -16.98
CA PHE A 473 -20.88 9.82 -15.96
C PHE A 473 -19.73 10.83 -16.01
N THR A 474 -19.97 12.02 -15.49
CA THR A 474 -18.99 13.12 -15.52
C THR A 474 -18.38 13.33 -14.14
N ILE A 475 -17.05 13.28 -14.07
CA ILE A 475 -16.30 13.85 -12.94
C ILE A 475 -16.20 15.35 -13.19
N PRO A 476 -16.70 16.20 -12.28
CA PRO A 476 -16.66 17.64 -12.48
C PRO A 476 -15.22 18.16 -12.39
N SER A 477 -14.95 19.24 -13.11
CA SER A 477 -13.72 19.99 -13.00
C SER A 477 -13.54 20.61 -11.60
N SER A 478 -12.29 20.64 -11.16
CA SER A 478 -11.86 21.33 -9.96
C SER A 478 -11.79 22.84 -10.24
N PRO A 479 -12.27 23.70 -9.31
CA PRO A 479 -12.43 25.14 -9.53
C PRO A 479 -11.11 25.93 -9.72
N ALA A 480 -9.95 25.30 -9.51
CA ALA A 480 -8.65 25.83 -9.89
C ALA A 480 -7.64 24.68 -10.11
N PRO A 481 -6.61 24.86 -10.95
CA PRO A 481 -5.51 23.92 -11.04
C PRO A 481 -4.73 23.86 -9.71
N GLY A 482 -4.79 22.73 -9.01
CA GLY A 482 -3.88 22.39 -7.92
C GLY A 482 -4.35 22.73 -6.51
N VAL A 483 -3.36 22.89 -5.63
CA VAL A 483 -3.49 22.97 -4.17
C VAL A 483 -3.89 24.37 -3.73
N VAL A 484 -5.04 24.54 -3.07
CA VAL A 484 -5.45 25.81 -2.46
C VAL A 484 -5.25 25.72 -0.95
N ASN A 485 -4.30 26.50 -0.41
CA ASN A 485 -3.94 26.48 1.02
C ASN A 485 -3.60 25.07 1.55
N GLY A 486 -2.90 24.24 0.77
CA GLY A 486 -2.61 22.85 1.14
C GLY A 486 -3.74 21.85 0.84
N LYS A 487 -4.96 22.30 0.55
CA LYS A 487 -6.10 21.42 0.21
C LYS A 487 -6.06 20.98 -1.25
N GLN A 488 -6.17 19.68 -1.47
CA GLN A 488 -6.31 19.01 -2.76
C GLN A 488 -7.79 18.90 -3.12
N TYR A 489 -8.10 19.06 -4.41
CA TYR A 489 -9.42 18.72 -4.94
C TYR A 489 -9.41 17.28 -5.43
N TRP A 490 -10.33 16.48 -4.94
CA TRP A 490 -10.45 15.08 -5.27
C TRP A 490 -11.92 14.66 -5.27
N HIS A 491 -12.24 13.60 -6.02
CA HIS A 491 -13.54 12.94 -5.97
C HIS A 491 -13.32 11.44 -5.77
N TYR A 492 -14.21 10.82 -4.99
CA TYR A 492 -14.21 9.39 -4.76
C TYR A 492 -15.58 8.80 -5.11
N TYR A 493 -15.58 7.79 -5.98
CA TYR A 493 -16.79 7.13 -6.45
C TYR A 493 -16.71 5.63 -6.17
N THR A 494 -17.85 5.04 -5.84
CA THR A 494 -18.04 3.59 -5.90
C THR A 494 -19.04 3.27 -7.01
N VAL A 495 -18.77 2.19 -7.72
CA VAL A 495 -19.52 1.73 -8.90
C VAL A 495 -20.03 0.32 -8.60
N TYR A 496 -21.32 0.21 -8.33
CA TYR A 496 -21.96 -1.03 -7.90
C TYR A 496 -22.68 -1.70 -9.05
N PRO A 497 -22.53 -3.02 -9.25
CA PRO A 497 -23.30 -3.76 -10.23
C PRO A 497 -24.78 -3.82 -9.81
N LEU A 498 -25.69 -3.67 -10.78
CA LEU A 498 -27.07 -4.11 -10.60
C LEU A 498 -27.12 -5.63 -10.61
N LEU A 499 -27.78 -6.23 -9.63
CA LEU A 499 -27.95 -7.67 -9.53
C LEU A 499 -28.80 -8.18 -10.71
N PRO A 500 -28.35 -9.21 -11.46
CA PRO A 500 -28.94 -9.56 -12.76
C PRO A 500 -30.40 -10.01 -12.76
N LEU A 501 -30.90 -10.60 -11.67
CA LEU A 501 -32.25 -11.17 -11.58
C LEU A 501 -33.19 -10.29 -10.78
N SER A 502 -32.71 -9.75 -9.65
CA SER A 502 -33.54 -8.94 -8.76
C SER A 502 -33.52 -7.45 -9.11
N ASN A 503 -32.54 -6.97 -9.89
CA ASN A 503 -32.24 -5.55 -10.13
C ASN A 503 -31.89 -4.72 -8.88
N TRP A 504 -31.70 -5.37 -7.72
CA TRP A 504 -31.19 -4.70 -6.54
C TRP A 504 -29.74 -4.26 -6.72
N THR A 505 -29.28 -3.35 -5.87
CA THR A 505 -27.86 -3.00 -5.77
C THR A 505 -27.38 -3.23 -4.35
N PHE A 506 -26.43 -4.15 -4.14
CA PHE A 506 -25.80 -4.34 -2.84
C PHE A 506 -24.61 -3.41 -2.66
N LEU A 507 -24.62 -2.62 -1.58
CA LEU A 507 -23.63 -1.57 -1.33
C LEU A 507 -22.53 -1.99 -0.35
N GLY A 508 -22.68 -3.11 0.36
CA GLY A 508 -21.73 -3.53 1.39
C GLY A 508 -21.86 -2.73 2.69
N GLU A 509 -20.75 -2.61 3.42
CA GLU A 509 -20.65 -1.84 4.67
C GLU A 509 -20.57 -0.33 4.39
N THR A 510 -21.67 0.41 4.51
CA THR A 510 -21.78 1.83 4.09
C THR A 510 -20.93 2.79 4.93
N ASN A 511 -20.44 2.35 6.08
CA ASN A 511 -19.54 3.12 6.95
C ASN A 511 -18.05 2.87 6.69
N LYS A 512 -17.69 2.09 5.66
CA LYS A 512 -16.30 1.85 5.25
C LYS A 512 -15.95 2.66 4.01
N ILE A 513 -14.67 3.02 3.86
CA ILE A 513 -14.19 3.67 2.61
C ILE A 513 -14.32 2.67 1.46
N LEU A 514 -13.76 1.47 1.66
CA LEU A 514 -14.03 0.32 0.82
C LEU A 514 -15.16 -0.45 1.47
N ASN A 515 -16.36 -0.24 0.96
CA ASN A 515 -17.57 -0.87 1.47
C ASN A 515 -17.68 -2.38 1.21
N LEU A 516 -16.83 -2.93 0.34
CA LEU A 516 -16.73 -4.36 0.11
C LEU A 516 -15.28 -4.82 0.14
N SER A 517 -15.10 -6.07 0.58
CA SER A 517 -13.84 -6.79 0.50
C SER A 517 -14.07 -8.29 0.49
N VAL A 518 -13.20 -9.01 -0.21
CA VAL A 518 -13.18 -10.48 -0.25
C VAL A 518 -12.99 -11.13 1.13
N ASN A 519 -12.46 -10.37 2.10
CA ASN A 519 -12.33 -10.83 3.48
C ASN A 519 -13.67 -10.81 4.25
N ARG A 520 -14.67 -10.08 3.74
CA ARG A 520 -15.99 -9.90 4.38
C ARG A 520 -17.07 -10.77 3.78
N VAL A 521 -17.12 -10.94 2.47
CA VAL A 521 -18.14 -11.80 1.82
C VAL A 521 -17.66 -13.25 1.82
N THR A 522 -18.55 -14.22 2.01
CA THR A 522 -18.16 -15.63 1.90
C THR A 522 -17.86 -16.05 0.47
N SER A 523 -17.22 -17.22 0.32
CA SER A 523 -17.00 -17.82 -1.00
C SER A 523 -18.29 -18.19 -1.73
N GLN A 524 -19.43 -18.25 -1.03
CA GLN A 524 -20.74 -18.46 -1.67
C GLN A 524 -21.21 -17.20 -2.41
N GLY A 525 -20.72 -16.02 -2.01
CA GLY A 525 -21.02 -14.75 -2.65
C GLY A 525 -22.46 -14.30 -2.39
N ILE A 526 -23.07 -13.69 -3.40
CA ILE A 526 -24.45 -13.21 -3.37
C ILE A 526 -25.35 -14.24 -4.05
N THR A 527 -26.44 -14.62 -3.37
CA THR A 527 -27.53 -15.37 -3.99
C THR A 527 -28.58 -14.40 -4.48
N ASP A 528 -28.76 -14.33 -5.80
CA ASP A 528 -29.69 -13.40 -6.45
C ASP A 528 -30.86 -14.15 -7.10
N SER A 529 -32.07 -13.60 -7.03
CA SER A 529 -33.30 -14.23 -7.51
C SER A 529 -34.32 -13.19 -7.97
N GLN A 530 -35.38 -13.60 -8.67
CA GLN A 530 -36.44 -12.65 -9.07
C GLN A 530 -37.19 -12.02 -7.88
N THR A 531 -37.10 -12.64 -6.69
CA THR A 531 -37.80 -12.18 -5.48
C THR A 531 -36.90 -11.36 -4.55
N GLY A 532 -35.64 -11.09 -4.93
CA GLY A 532 -34.68 -10.40 -4.08
C GLY A 532 -33.31 -11.11 -4.04
N PHE A 533 -32.46 -10.71 -3.09
CA PHE A 533 -31.12 -11.28 -2.92
C PHE A 533 -30.79 -11.53 -1.45
N CYS A 534 -29.83 -12.43 -1.22
CA CYS A 534 -29.22 -12.66 0.08
C CYS A 534 -27.69 -12.64 -0.04
N VAL A 535 -27.01 -12.13 0.98
CA VAL A 535 -25.54 -12.11 1.07
C VAL A 535 -25.10 -12.44 2.48
N GLU A 536 -24.19 -13.41 2.56
CA GLU A 536 -23.60 -13.86 3.82
C GLU A 536 -22.27 -13.13 4.07
N MET A 537 -22.20 -12.46 5.22
CA MET A 537 -21.10 -11.60 5.64
C MET A 537 -20.38 -12.21 6.85
N LYS A 538 -19.05 -12.21 6.81
CA LYS A 538 -18.15 -12.60 7.91
C LYS A 538 -17.90 -11.41 8.82
N GLY A 539 -17.91 -11.68 10.12
CA GLY A 539 -17.45 -10.72 11.12
C GLY A 539 -17.11 -11.40 12.44
N GLU A 540 -16.84 -10.60 13.45
CA GLU A 540 -16.65 -11.12 14.81
C GLU A 540 -17.98 -11.21 15.55
N GLU A 541 -18.12 -12.18 16.46
CA GLU A 541 -19.29 -12.26 17.34
C GLU A 541 -19.57 -10.90 18.03
N GLY A 542 -20.81 -10.43 17.91
CA GLY A 542 -21.24 -9.13 18.44
C GLY A 542 -20.67 -7.91 17.71
N GLU A 543 -20.02 -8.07 16.55
CA GLU A 543 -19.75 -6.98 15.61
C GLU A 543 -21.07 -6.50 15.00
N MET A 544 -21.25 -5.18 14.89
CA MET A 544 -22.39 -4.59 14.18
C MET A 544 -21.93 -4.13 12.81
N LEU A 545 -22.44 -4.77 11.76
CA LEU A 545 -22.25 -4.36 10.37
C LEU A 545 -23.39 -3.40 9.98
N LEU A 546 -23.05 -2.28 9.34
CA LEU A 546 -24.03 -1.36 8.75
C LEU A 546 -24.08 -1.64 7.25
N LEU A 547 -25.03 -2.47 6.82
CA LEU A 547 -25.12 -2.95 5.45
C LEU A 547 -26.13 -2.14 4.65
N GLY A 548 -25.77 -1.76 3.43
CA GLY A 548 -26.60 -0.96 2.53
C GLY A 548 -27.08 -1.72 1.31
N ALA A 549 -28.29 -1.40 0.85
CA ALA A 549 -28.83 -1.85 -0.42
C ALA A 549 -29.75 -0.80 -1.05
N TRP A 550 -29.84 -0.79 -2.38
CA TRP A 550 -30.88 -0.07 -3.11
C TRP A 550 -31.88 -1.01 -3.76
N PRO A 551 -33.19 -0.70 -3.65
CA PRO A 551 -34.21 -1.45 -4.35
C PRO A 551 -34.12 -1.27 -5.88
N PRO A 552 -34.84 -2.11 -6.64
CA PRO A 552 -34.92 -2.01 -8.09
C PRO A 552 -35.58 -0.71 -8.52
N GLN A 553 -34.93 0.07 -9.39
CA GLN A 553 -35.48 1.33 -9.86
C GLN A 553 -36.75 1.13 -10.71
N ASP A 554 -37.93 1.40 -10.15
CA ASP A 554 -39.24 1.24 -10.81
C ASP A 554 -39.71 2.47 -11.62
N GLY A 555 -38.78 3.36 -11.96
CA GLY A 555 -38.96 4.34 -13.04
C GLY A 555 -39.49 5.73 -12.66
N GLU A 556 -40.09 5.96 -11.48
CA GLU A 556 -40.49 7.32 -11.05
C GLU A 556 -40.47 7.45 -9.51
N GLY A 557 -39.28 7.60 -8.92
CA GLY A 557 -39.10 7.91 -7.50
C GLY A 557 -37.62 8.01 -7.11
N GLU A 558 -37.27 8.93 -6.19
CA GLU A 558 -36.00 8.86 -5.46
C GLU A 558 -36.13 7.70 -4.47
N GLU A 559 -35.74 6.49 -4.88
CA GLU A 559 -35.72 5.35 -3.96
C GLU A 559 -34.62 5.54 -2.92
N GLU A 560 -35.02 5.50 -1.65
CA GLU A 560 -34.15 5.80 -0.52
C GLU A 560 -33.20 4.62 -0.25
N LEU A 561 -31.95 4.95 0.11
CA LEU A 561 -30.98 3.98 0.60
C LEU A 561 -31.55 3.18 1.78
N ILE A 562 -31.52 1.85 1.68
CA ILE A 562 -31.89 0.97 2.80
C ILE A 562 -30.61 0.59 3.55
N GLU A 563 -30.47 1.08 4.78
CA GLU A 563 -29.40 0.67 5.69
C GLU A 563 -29.93 -0.23 6.80
N VAL A 564 -29.30 -1.39 6.98
CA VAL A 564 -29.67 -2.38 8.00
C VAL A 564 -28.50 -2.58 8.95
N LYS A 565 -28.77 -2.54 10.26
CA LYS A 565 -27.81 -2.89 11.30
C LYS A 565 -27.88 -4.38 11.57
N CYS A 566 -26.80 -5.08 11.24
CA CYS A 566 -26.71 -6.53 11.28
C CYS A 566 -25.69 -6.93 12.34
N MET A 567 -26.18 -7.57 13.41
CA MET A 567 -25.32 -8.00 14.52
C MET A 567 -24.86 -9.43 14.25
N VAL A 568 -23.55 -9.60 14.10
CA VAL A 568 -22.93 -10.90 13.82
C VAL A 568 -23.14 -11.86 14.99
N GLY A 569 -23.67 -13.05 14.69
CA GLY A 569 -23.96 -14.10 15.67
C GLY A 569 -22.74 -14.93 16.10
N GLU A 570 -22.99 -15.97 16.91
CA GLU A 570 -21.96 -16.91 17.41
C GLU A 570 -21.25 -17.68 16.28
N SER A 571 -21.89 -17.81 15.11
CA SER A 571 -21.32 -18.41 13.91
C SER A 571 -20.18 -17.56 13.29
N SER A 572 -19.95 -16.33 13.79
CA SER A 572 -19.08 -15.33 13.16
C SER A 572 -19.57 -14.90 11.76
N MET A 573 -20.87 -15.09 11.52
CA MET A 573 -21.56 -14.80 10.26
C MET A 573 -22.84 -14.00 10.52
N VAL A 574 -23.30 -13.28 9.49
CA VAL A 574 -24.64 -12.71 9.41
C VAL A 574 -25.08 -12.68 7.95
N GLU A 575 -26.34 -13.01 7.69
CA GLU A 575 -26.93 -12.96 6.36
C GLU A 575 -27.86 -11.76 6.24
N LEU A 576 -27.65 -10.92 5.23
CA LEU A 576 -28.60 -9.88 4.83
C LEU A 576 -29.44 -10.41 3.67
N CYS A 577 -30.76 -10.42 3.82
CA CYS A 577 -31.70 -10.72 2.76
C CYS A 577 -32.60 -9.52 2.48
N CYS A 578 -32.75 -9.17 1.20
CA CYS A 578 -33.68 -8.15 0.71
C CYS A 578 -34.71 -8.79 -0.22
N ASP A 579 -35.98 -8.43 -0.09
CA ASP A 579 -37.10 -8.98 -0.86
C ASP A 579 -37.64 -8.02 -1.93
N SER A 580 -38.48 -8.52 -2.84
CA SER A 580 -39.13 -7.70 -3.88
C SER A 580 -40.09 -6.64 -3.33
N GLY A 581 -40.40 -6.67 -2.03
CA GLY A 581 -41.23 -5.69 -1.35
C GLY A 581 -40.45 -4.47 -0.85
N GLY A 582 -39.15 -4.39 -1.12
CA GLY A 582 -38.29 -3.29 -0.66
C GLY A 582 -37.89 -3.43 0.81
N THR A 583 -38.02 -4.62 1.41
CA THR A 583 -37.64 -4.87 2.80
C THR A 583 -36.32 -5.62 2.86
N CYS A 584 -35.40 -5.18 3.73
CA CYS A 584 -34.17 -5.89 4.03
C CYS A 584 -34.10 -6.24 5.52
N SER A 585 -33.67 -7.45 5.84
CA SER A 585 -33.50 -7.93 7.22
C SER A 585 -32.28 -8.83 7.36
N CYS A 586 -31.75 -8.91 8.58
CA CYS A 586 -30.61 -9.74 8.90
C CYS A 586 -30.97 -10.97 9.73
N GLU A 587 -30.38 -12.10 9.37
CA GLU A 587 -30.53 -13.41 10.02
C GLU A 587 -29.13 -13.93 10.45
N ASN A 588 -29.08 -14.68 11.55
CA ASN A 588 -27.84 -15.15 12.20
C ASN A 588 -27.70 -16.66 12.20
#